data_AF-A0A7J6TYJ5-F1
#
_entry.id   AF-A0A7J6TYJ5-F1
#
_cell.length_a   1.000
_cell.length_b   1.000
_cell.length_c   1.000
_cell.angle_alpha   90.00
_cell.angle_beta   90.00
_cell.angle_gamma   90.00
#
_symmetry.space_group_name_H-M   'P 1'
#
loop_
_entity.id
_entity.type
_entity.pdbx_description
1 polymer ?
#
loop_
_entity_poly.entity_id
_entity_poly.type
_entity_poly.pdbx_seq_one_letter_code
_entity_poly.pdbx_strand_id
1 'polypeptide(L)'
;MGSIASAASPHVVFDNGSSTECSHKEVCNASIEESIQQAVRRRYPLGHAYFEESWGGEITLVEELSSYEFWRKIQPEGVPVKVRMPELLSIPWTLEYLSVRYGSEAIRTEVRNEDRLSDYCGREGVSCSDDIMSKSTSGMSTVAEAIGKMKEGGDVYIISQIPVNLIADLPVPSFIAGGHRDPLEGDNRSTLLTELGLWVSSSRPPSFTSSVIHYDMNDQLMCQISGWREWTFWDMRRDGHKIPMWSGHYHSPSEVVGSDDSPIQGEMVDVERWPQFAAARWFNTTLQSGECIFIP
;
A
#
# COMPACT_ATOMS: atom_id res chain seq x y z
N MET A 1 -37.97 -41.49 22.76
CA MET A 1 -37.24 -42.56 22.05
C MET A 1 -37.32 -42.24 20.57
N GLY A 2 -36.30 -41.57 20.03
CA GLY A 2 -36.25 -41.16 18.63
C GLY A 2 -34.96 -41.71 18.01
N SER A 3 -35.13 -42.56 17.01
CA SER A 3 -34.10 -43.32 16.31
C SER A 3 -33.17 -42.41 15.52
N ILE A 4 -31.85 -42.54 15.74
CA ILE A 4 -30.80 -41.89 14.94
C ILE A 4 -30.55 -42.77 13.72
N ALA A 5 -30.83 -42.26 12.52
CA ALA A 5 -30.46 -42.89 11.27
C ALA A 5 -28.97 -42.61 10.98
N SER A 6 -28.19 -43.68 10.88
CA SER A 6 -26.80 -43.69 10.43
C SER A 6 -26.78 -43.63 8.89
N ALA A 7 -26.12 -42.61 8.33
CA ALA A 7 -25.81 -42.53 6.91
C ALA A 7 -24.42 -43.14 6.67
N ALA A 8 -24.38 -44.15 5.80
CA ALA A 8 -23.17 -44.84 5.39
C ALA A 8 -22.32 -44.01 4.43
N SER A 9 -21.00 -44.07 4.60
CA SER A 9 -20.01 -43.50 3.67
C SER A 9 -20.00 -44.26 2.34
N PRO A 10 -19.91 -43.57 1.19
CA PRO A 10 -19.69 -44.26 -0.08
C PRO A 10 -18.22 -44.67 -0.22
N HIS A 11 -18.00 -45.97 -0.39
CA HIS A 11 -16.74 -46.54 -0.87
C HIS A 11 -16.51 -46.09 -2.32
N VAL A 12 -15.43 -45.33 -2.55
CA VAL A 12 -14.91 -45.09 -3.89
C VAL A 12 -14.01 -46.25 -4.27
N VAL A 13 -14.47 -47.03 -5.26
CA VAL A 13 -13.68 -48.06 -5.94
C VAL A 13 -12.85 -47.36 -7.02
N PHE A 14 -11.52 -47.47 -6.94
CA PHE A 14 -10.65 -47.06 -8.04
C PHE A 14 -10.59 -48.17 -9.07
N ASP A 15 -11.21 -47.92 -10.21
CA ASP A 15 -11.13 -48.76 -11.40
C ASP A 15 -9.85 -48.42 -12.16
N ASN A 16 -8.97 -49.41 -12.32
CA ASN A 16 -7.71 -49.31 -13.03
C ASN A 16 -7.93 -49.75 -14.48
N GLY A 17 -8.17 -48.79 -15.38
CA GLY A 17 -8.03 -49.06 -16.81
C GLY A 17 -8.84 -48.13 -17.72
N SER A 18 -8.16 -47.17 -18.35
CA SER A 18 -7.92 -47.19 -19.79
C SER A 18 -7.33 -45.85 -20.20
N SER A 19 -6.11 -45.90 -20.71
CA SER A 19 -5.41 -44.78 -21.33
C SER A 19 -6.16 -44.33 -22.59
N THR A 20 -6.82 -43.18 -22.52
CA THR A 20 -7.15 -42.38 -23.71
C THR A 20 -6.18 -41.23 -23.82
N GLU A 21 -5.46 -41.22 -24.94
CA GLU A 21 -4.42 -40.27 -25.34
C GLU A 21 -4.90 -38.82 -25.28
N CYS A 22 -4.20 -38.00 -24.50
CA CYS A 22 -4.32 -36.55 -24.55
C CYS A 22 -3.28 -36.03 -25.55
N SER A 23 -3.64 -35.99 -26.83
CA SER A 23 -2.81 -35.41 -27.89
C SER A 23 -3.13 -33.91 -28.01
N HIS A 24 -2.44 -33.07 -27.24
CA HIS A 24 -2.04 -31.70 -27.58
C HIS A 24 -1.20 -31.21 -26.39
N LYS A 25 0.12 -31.19 -26.59
CA LYS A 25 1.10 -30.64 -25.64
C LYS A 25 0.76 -29.18 -25.35
N GLU A 26 0.24 -28.88 -24.16
CA GLU A 26 0.57 -27.70 -23.34
C GLU A 26 -0.32 -27.50 -22.09
N VAL A 27 -1.40 -28.26 -21.85
CA VAL A 27 -2.38 -27.89 -20.79
C VAL A 27 -2.64 -28.95 -19.70
N CYS A 28 -1.82 -29.99 -19.56
CA CYS A 28 -2.07 -31.05 -18.55
C CYS A 28 -0.97 -31.23 -17.50
N ASN A 29 -0.24 -30.18 -17.16
CA ASN A 29 0.71 -30.19 -16.04
C ASN A 29 0.86 -28.81 -15.38
N ALA A 30 -0.27 -28.11 -15.17
CA ALA A 30 -0.26 -27.08 -14.14
C ALA A 30 -0.07 -27.81 -12.81
N SER A 31 1.10 -27.65 -12.19
CA SER A 31 1.43 -28.37 -10.96
C SER A 31 0.37 -28.08 -9.88
N ILE A 32 0.22 -29.00 -8.93
CA ILE A 32 -0.61 -28.75 -7.74
C ILE A 32 -0.20 -27.42 -7.07
N GLU A 33 1.10 -27.06 -7.16
CA GLU A 33 1.63 -25.75 -6.79
C GLU A 33 1.03 -24.58 -7.57
N GLU A 34 0.88 -24.65 -8.90
CA GLU A 34 0.19 -23.62 -9.68
C GLU A 34 -1.28 -23.50 -9.29
N SER A 35 -1.96 -24.62 -9.03
CA SER A 35 -3.37 -24.61 -8.59
C SER A 35 -3.53 -24.05 -7.17
N ILE A 36 -2.60 -24.36 -6.26
CA ILE A 36 -2.55 -23.79 -4.90
C ILE A 36 -2.19 -22.31 -4.97
N GLN A 37 -1.18 -21.92 -5.73
CA GLN A 37 -0.84 -20.51 -5.93
C GLN A 37 -2.00 -19.74 -6.57
N GLN A 38 -2.71 -20.33 -7.53
CA GLN A 38 -3.85 -19.68 -8.19
C GLN A 38 -5.08 -19.62 -7.28
N ALA A 39 -5.29 -20.59 -6.39
CA ALA A 39 -6.32 -20.54 -5.34
C ALA A 39 -5.98 -19.55 -4.22
N VAL A 40 -4.71 -19.44 -3.86
CA VAL A 40 -4.16 -18.44 -2.93
C VAL A 40 -4.29 -17.02 -3.52
N ARG A 41 -3.92 -16.83 -4.79
CA ARG A 41 -4.07 -15.58 -5.56
C ARG A 41 -5.54 -15.12 -5.71
N ARG A 42 -6.51 -16.03 -5.57
CA ARG A 42 -7.94 -15.69 -5.62
C ARG A 42 -8.49 -15.19 -4.28
N ARG A 43 -7.76 -15.39 -3.19
CA ARG A 43 -8.19 -15.06 -1.82
C ARG A 43 -7.37 -13.94 -1.20
N TYR A 44 -6.15 -13.71 -1.72
CA TYR A 44 -5.24 -12.66 -1.30
C TYR A 44 -4.61 -12.03 -2.54
N PRO A 45 -4.38 -10.70 -2.54
CA PRO A 45 -3.72 -10.01 -3.64
C PRO A 45 -2.33 -10.58 -3.99
N LEU A 46 -1.82 -10.22 -5.17
CA LEU A 46 -0.52 -10.69 -5.63
C LEU A 46 0.58 -10.21 -4.66
N GLY A 47 1.32 -11.17 -4.09
CA GLY A 47 2.51 -10.92 -3.31
C GLY A 47 2.34 -10.81 -1.79
N HIS A 48 1.16 -11.09 -1.23
CA HIS A 48 1.03 -11.08 0.23
C HIS A 48 1.87 -12.16 0.90
N ALA A 49 2.52 -11.74 1.97
CA ALA A 49 3.19 -12.64 2.87
C ALA A 49 2.14 -13.48 3.62
N TYR A 50 2.22 -14.80 3.45
CA TYR A 50 1.30 -15.77 4.06
C TYR A 50 1.60 -15.93 5.56
N PHE A 51 1.46 -14.85 6.33
CA PHE A 51 1.75 -14.82 7.76
C PHE A 51 0.45 -14.85 8.56
N GLU A 52 -0.36 -15.88 8.38
CA GLU A 52 -1.67 -16.01 9.04
C GLU A 52 -1.54 -15.95 10.57
N GLU A 53 -0.47 -16.52 11.13
CA GLU A 53 -0.20 -16.52 12.57
C GLU A 53 0.06 -15.13 13.16
N SER A 54 0.58 -14.19 12.38
CA SER A 54 0.86 -12.81 12.80
C SER A 54 -0.16 -11.81 12.26
N TRP A 55 -1.22 -12.28 11.57
CA TRP A 55 -2.28 -11.41 11.07
C TRP A 55 -3.10 -10.84 12.23
N GLY A 56 -3.11 -9.51 12.32
CA GLY A 56 -3.80 -8.73 13.33
C GLY A 56 -5.26 -8.44 13.01
N GLY A 57 -5.75 -8.85 11.82
CA GLY A 57 -7.09 -8.56 11.32
C GLY A 57 -7.11 -7.44 10.28
N GLU A 58 -8.30 -7.19 9.74
CA GLU A 58 -8.55 -6.05 8.86
C GLU A 58 -8.67 -4.75 9.67
N ILE A 59 -8.15 -3.64 9.12
CA ILE A 59 -8.31 -2.32 9.73
C ILE A 59 -9.79 -1.94 9.73
N THR A 60 -10.26 -1.51 10.90
CA THR A 60 -11.68 -1.19 11.10
C THR A 60 -12.08 0.07 10.32
N LEU A 61 -13.18 -0.04 9.58
CA LEU A 61 -13.87 1.11 9.00
C LEU A 61 -14.80 1.74 10.05
N VAL A 62 -14.66 3.05 10.21
CA VAL A 62 -15.52 3.90 11.02
C VAL A 62 -16.33 4.78 10.08
N GLU A 63 -17.66 4.74 10.21
CA GLU A 63 -18.56 5.53 9.36
C GLU A 63 -18.49 7.04 9.67
N GLU A 64 -18.35 7.39 10.96
CA GLU A 64 -18.21 8.76 11.42
C GLU A 64 -17.18 8.82 12.55
N LEU A 65 -16.20 9.73 12.43
CA LEU A 65 -15.20 9.95 13.46
C LEU A 65 -15.27 11.41 13.90
N SER A 66 -15.44 11.66 15.20
CA SER A 66 -15.38 13.04 15.71
C SER A 66 -13.93 13.47 15.92
N SER A 67 -13.65 14.78 15.83
CA SER A 67 -12.29 15.28 16.10
C SER A 67 -11.84 15.02 17.53
N TYR A 68 -12.78 15.03 18.48
CA TYR A 68 -12.48 14.66 19.87
C TYR A 68 -12.00 13.20 19.96
N GLU A 69 -12.70 12.26 19.32
CA GLU A 69 -12.30 10.85 19.36
C GLU A 69 -10.99 10.60 18.64
N PHE A 70 -10.77 11.26 17.50
CA PHE A 70 -9.51 11.18 16.78
C PHE A 70 -8.33 11.62 17.67
N TRP A 71 -8.38 12.82 18.22
CA TRP A 71 -7.27 13.39 19.00
C TRP A 71 -7.10 12.79 20.39
N ARG A 72 -8.16 12.24 21.00
CA ARG A 72 -8.11 11.72 22.38
C ARG A 72 -7.97 10.22 22.48
N LYS A 73 -8.24 9.48 21.39
CA LYS A 73 -8.21 8.01 21.38
C LYS A 73 -7.31 7.51 20.25
N ILE A 74 -7.68 7.80 19.00
CA ILE A 74 -7.05 7.18 17.82
C ILE A 74 -5.58 7.58 17.66
N GLN A 75 -5.29 8.87 17.56
CA GLN A 75 -3.93 9.36 17.31
C GLN A 75 -2.96 8.97 18.44
N PRO A 76 -3.31 9.13 19.74
CA PRO A 76 -2.42 8.71 20.83
C PRO A 76 -2.16 7.19 20.87
N GLU A 77 -3.18 6.37 20.60
CA GLU A 77 -3.03 4.90 20.55
C GLU A 77 -2.12 4.47 19.39
N GLY A 78 -2.08 5.26 18.32
CA GLY A 78 -1.28 4.96 17.13
C GLY A 78 -1.72 3.70 16.43
N VAL A 79 -3.04 3.54 16.31
CA VAL A 79 -3.65 2.45 15.59
C VAL A 79 -4.20 3.02 14.28
N PRO A 80 -3.91 2.39 13.13
CA PRO A 80 -4.46 2.86 11.87
C PRO A 80 -5.99 2.69 11.89
N VAL A 81 -6.70 3.68 11.36
CA VAL A 81 -8.17 3.64 11.25
C VAL A 81 -8.60 4.08 9.86
N LYS A 82 -9.58 3.38 9.30
CA LYS A 82 -10.22 3.77 8.05
C LYS A 82 -11.50 4.54 8.38
N VAL A 83 -11.73 5.67 7.73
CA VAL A 83 -12.87 6.55 7.96
C VAL A 83 -13.58 6.81 6.65
N ARG A 84 -14.91 6.69 6.63
CA ARG A 84 -15.70 7.09 5.46
C ARG A 84 -15.77 8.61 5.36
N MET A 85 -15.61 9.12 4.14
CA MET A 85 -15.61 10.54 3.82
C MET A 85 -16.33 10.77 2.49
N PRO A 86 -17.67 10.76 2.49
CA PRO A 86 -18.49 10.78 1.27
C PRO A 86 -18.29 12.06 0.44
N GLU A 87 -17.81 13.15 1.03
CA GLU A 87 -17.50 14.40 0.34
C GLU A 87 -16.46 14.19 -0.78
N LEU A 88 -15.53 13.25 -0.61
CA LEU A 88 -14.54 12.91 -1.64
C LEU A 88 -15.18 12.36 -2.91
N LEU A 89 -16.36 11.73 -2.82
CA LEU A 89 -17.07 11.18 -3.98
C LEU A 89 -17.63 12.28 -4.90
N SER A 90 -17.76 13.52 -4.40
CA SER A 90 -18.19 14.66 -5.20
C SER A 90 -17.06 15.29 -6.01
N ILE A 91 -15.81 14.89 -5.75
CA ILE A 91 -14.63 15.44 -6.44
C ILE A 91 -14.57 14.84 -7.86
N PRO A 92 -14.55 15.66 -8.92
CA PRO A 92 -14.65 15.21 -10.31
C PRO A 92 -13.32 14.65 -10.86
N TRP A 93 -12.37 14.31 -9.99
CA TRP A 93 -11.00 13.97 -10.39
C TRP A 93 -10.93 12.60 -11.05
N THR A 94 -10.98 12.64 -12.38
CA THR A 94 -10.57 11.58 -13.28
C THR A 94 -9.24 11.96 -13.93
N LEU A 95 -8.54 10.99 -14.53
CA LEU A 95 -7.34 11.29 -15.33
C LEU A 95 -7.65 12.30 -16.45
N GLU A 96 -8.84 12.22 -17.05
CA GLU A 96 -9.26 13.18 -18.07
C GLU A 96 -9.47 14.58 -17.50
N TYR A 97 -10.19 14.67 -16.38
CA TYR A 97 -10.44 15.94 -15.71
C TYR A 97 -9.13 16.63 -15.31
N LEU A 98 -8.22 15.90 -14.67
CA LEU A 98 -6.92 16.43 -14.25
C LEU A 98 -6.10 16.90 -15.45
N SER A 99 -6.05 16.13 -16.52
CA SER A 99 -5.31 16.48 -17.74
C SER A 99 -5.87 17.73 -18.43
N VAL A 100 -7.20 17.86 -18.53
CA VAL A 100 -7.84 19.00 -19.20
C VAL A 100 -7.81 20.26 -18.33
N ARG A 101 -8.14 20.13 -17.03
CA ARG A 101 -8.30 21.29 -16.14
C ARG A 101 -6.97 21.82 -15.61
N TYR A 102 -6.05 20.91 -15.30
CA TYR A 102 -4.78 21.21 -14.62
C TYR A 102 -3.57 20.78 -15.45
N GLY A 103 -3.76 20.52 -16.74
CA GLY A 103 -2.74 19.92 -17.60
C GLY A 103 -1.40 20.64 -17.62
N SER A 104 -1.38 21.96 -17.42
CA SER A 104 -0.17 22.78 -17.41
C SER A 104 0.55 22.85 -16.06
N GLU A 105 -0.04 22.34 -14.98
CA GLU A 105 0.57 22.35 -13.65
C GLU A 105 1.82 21.47 -13.64
N ALA A 106 2.90 21.98 -13.05
CA ALA A 106 4.14 21.22 -12.87
C ALA A 106 3.96 20.23 -11.72
N ILE A 107 4.36 18.99 -11.95
CA ILE A 107 4.28 17.91 -10.97
C ILE A 107 5.55 17.07 -10.99
N ARG A 108 5.86 16.46 -9.85
CA ARG A 108 6.87 15.41 -9.76
C ARG A 108 6.27 14.07 -10.18
N THR A 109 7.04 13.33 -10.96
CA THR A 109 6.74 11.97 -11.40
C THR A 109 7.86 11.03 -11.01
N GLU A 110 7.51 9.77 -10.80
CA GLU A 110 8.44 8.67 -10.57
C GLU A 110 8.06 7.46 -11.44
N VAL A 111 8.93 6.46 -11.47
CA VAL A 111 8.66 5.16 -12.12
C VAL A 111 7.62 4.39 -11.31
N ARG A 112 6.70 3.68 -11.98
CA ARG A 112 5.48 3.13 -11.38
C ARG A 112 5.76 2.19 -10.22
N ASN A 113 6.81 1.37 -10.34
CA ASN A 113 7.20 0.44 -9.30
C ASN A 113 8.42 1.03 -8.60
N GLU A 114 8.20 1.46 -7.37
CA GLU A 114 9.24 2.04 -6.55
C GLU A 114 10.33 0.99 -6.29
N ASP A 115 11.54 1.26 -6.74
CA ASP A 115 12.73 0.46 -6.44
C ASP A 115 13.72 1.37 -5.73
N ARG A 116 13.71 1.29 -4.40
CA ARG A 116 14.65 2.06 -3.55
C ARG A 116 16.02 1.43 -3.47
N LEU A 117 16.23 0.22 -4.01
CA LEU A 117 17.55 -0.42 -3.95
C LEU A 117 18.63 0.46 -4.60
N SER A 118 18.28 1.17 -5.69
CA SER A 118 19.16 2.14 -6.34
C SER A 118 19.58 3.30 -5.43
N ASP A 119 18.71 3.74 -4.51
CA ASP A 119 18.99 4.84 -3.58
C ASP A 119 20.04 4.44 -2.52
N TYR A 120 20.19 3.13 -2.28
CA TYR A 120 21.11 2.56 -1.30
C TYR A 120 22.38 1.95 -1.93
N CYS A 121 22.47 1.91 -3.26
CA CYS A 121 23.65 1.40 -3.96
C CYS A 121 24.91 2.19 -3.62
N GLY A 122 25.98 1.48 -3.25
CA GLY A 122 27.25 2.09 -2.85
C GLY A 122 27.33 2.44 -1.35
N ARG A 123 26.29 2.19 -0.55
CA ARG A 123 26.43 2.16 0.91
C ARG A 123 27.20 0.92 1.36
N GLU A 124 27.84 1.01 2.52
CA GLU A 124 28.62 -0.10 3.10
C GLU A 124 27.74 -1.35 3.25
N GLY A 125 28.15 -2.47 2.67
CA GLY A 125 27.39 -3.72 2.67
C GLY A 125 26.33 -3.87 1.57
N VAL A 126 26.11 -2.85 0.73
CA VAL A 126 25.12 -2.88 -0.37
C VAL A 126 25.83 -2.87 -1.73
N SER A 127 26.02 -4.05 -2.31
CA SER A 127 26.55 -4.21 -3.67
C SER A 127 25.39 -4.27 -4.66
N CYS A 128 25.43 -3.40 -5.68
CA CYS A 128 24.47 -3.38 -6.77
C CYS A 128 25.17 -3.67 -8.11
N SER A 129 24.43 -4.25 -9.05
CA SER A 129 24.87 -4.31 -10.45
C SER A 129 24.77 -2.93 -11.11
N ASP A 130 25.56 -2.70 -12.16
CA ASP A 130 25.57 -1.44 -12.92
C ASP A 130 24.19 -1.06 -13.47
N ASP A 131 23.33 -2.06 -13.74
CA ASP A 131 21.96 -1.87 -14.23
C ASP A 131 21.04 -1.15 -13.23
N ILE A 132 21.33 -1.26 -11.92
CA ILE A 132 20.54 -0.66 -10.83
C ILE A 132 20.87 0.82 -10.65
N MET A 133 22.13 1.24 -10.85
CA MET A 133 22.57 2.62 -10.62
C MET A 133 22.03 3.65 -11.63
N SER A 134 21.56 3.20 -12.80
CA SER A 134 21.11 4.10 -13.88
C SER A 134 19.68 4.62 -13.73
N LYS A 135 18.91 4.11 -12.76
CA LYS A 135 17.49 4.37 -12.58
C LYS A 135 17.23 5.41 -11.48
N SER A 136 17.76 6.62 -11.60
CA SER A 136 17.16 7.73 -10.85
C SER A 136 15.86 8.11 -11.57
N THR A 137 14.72 7.77 -10.96
CA THR A 137 13.41 7.72 -11.63
C THR A 137 12.54 8.95 -11.41
N SER A 138 12.98 9.88 -10.55
CA SER A 138 12.27 11.13 -10.26
C SER A 138 12.51 12.17 -11.34
N GLY A 139 11.43 12.68 -11.93
CA GLY A 139 11.44 13.74 -12.92
C GLY A 139 10.35 14.77 -12.68
N MET A 140 10.51 15.95 -13.28
CA MET A 140 9.44 16.95 -13.38
C MET A 140 8.73 16.78 -14.72
N SER A 141 7.40 16.86 -14.72
CA SER A 141 6.57 16.89 -15.92
C SER A 141 5.39 17.84 -15.70
N THR A 142 4.57 18.02 -16.72
CA THR A 142 3.22 18.57 -16.52
C THR A 142 2.21 17.48 -16.23
N VAL A 143 1.07 17.81 -15.61
CA VAL A 143 -0.03 16.86 -15.34
C VAL A 143 -0.49 16.18 -16.64
N ALA A 144 -0.66 16.94 -17.72
CA ALA A 144 -1.13 16.39 -19.00
C ALA A 144 -0.13 15.40 -19.61
N GLU A 145 1.17 15.71 -19.59
CA GLU A 145 2.22 14.82 -20.09
C GLU A 145 2.31 13.53 -19.28
N ALA A 146 2.30 13.62 -17.95
CA ALA A 146 2.37 12.45 -17.08
C ALA A 146 1.16 11.54 -17.27
N ILE A 147 -0.05 12.11 -17.33
CA ILE A 147 -1.28 11.35 -17.60
C ILE A 147 -1.28 10.76 -19.01
N GLY A 148 -0.76 11.48 -20.00
CA GLY A 148 -0.58 10.98 -21.37
C GLY A 148 0.27 9.70 -21.39
N LYS A 149 1.45 9.76 -20.76
CA LYS A 149 2.34 8.60 -20.60
C LYS A 149 1.65 7.44 -19.86
N MET A 150 0.90 7.70 -18.78
CA MET A 150 0.14 6.67 -18.07
C MET A 150 -0.90 5.97 -18.96
N LYS A 151 -1.62 6.75 -19.79
CA LYS A 151 -2.64 6.22 -20.71
C LYS A 151 -2.03 5.36 -21.82
N GLU A 152 -0.82 5.69 -22.25
CA GLU A 152 -0.02 4.92 -23.22
C GLU A 152 0.61 3.65 -22.61
N GLY A 153 0.41 3.41 -21.31
CA GLY A 153 0.97 2.27 -20.60
C GLY A 153 2.40 2.50 -20.09
N GLY A 154 2.91 3.73 -20.18
CA GLY A 154 4.22 4.13 -19.70
C GLY A 154 4.42 3.91 -18.21
N ASP A 155 5.66 3.63 -17.84
CA ASP A 155 6.09 3.32 -16.48
C ASP A 155 6.27 4.60 -15.65
N VAL A 156 5.16 5.27 -15.35
CA VAL A 156 5.15 6.53 -14.60
C VAL A 156 3.98 6.59 -13.64
N TYR A 157 4.19 7.21 -12.48
CA TYR A 157 3.15 7.67 -11.58
C TYR A 157 3.47 9.09 -11.08
N ILE A 158 2.44 9.83 -10.68
CA ILE A 158 2.60 11.16 -10.06
C ILE A 158 2.72 10.94 -8.56
N ILE A 159 3.77 11.53 -7.99
CA ILE A 159 4.00 11.68 -6.55
C ILE A 159 4.56 13.08 -6.34
N SER A 160 3.69 13.99 -5.92
CA SER A 160 4.04 15.40 -5.86
C SER A 160 3.32 16.06 -4.69
N GLN A 161 3.91 17.11 -4.13
CA GLN A 161 3.10 18.09 -3.42
C GLN A 161 2.03 18.61 -4.37
N ILE A 162 0.80 18.74 -3.86
CA ILE A 162 -0.32 19.16 -4.67
C ILE A 162 -0.10 20.61 -5.18
N PRO A 163 -0.27 20.88 -6.49
CA PRO A 163 -0.24 22.26 -6.96
C PRO A 163 -1.40 23.05 -6.35
N VAL A 164 -1.14 24.31 -5.98
CA VAL A 164 -2.10 25.17 -5.25
C VAL A 164 -3.47 25.24 -5.92
N ASN A 165 -3.51 25.20 -7.26
CA ASN A 165 -4.75 25.28 -8.03
C ASN A 165 -5.65 24.04 -7.89
N LEU A 166 -5.11 22.90 -7.48
CA LEU A 166 -5.89 21.67 -7.22
C LEU A 166 -6.46 21.66 -5.79
N ILE A 167 -5.84 22.38 -4.84
CA ILE A 167 -6.25 22.37 -3.42
C ILE A 167 -7.71 22.80 -3.25
N ALA A 168 -8.18 23.72 -4.10
CA ALA A 168 -9.54 24.26 -4.01
C ALA A 168 -10.66 23.20 -4.16
N ASP A 169 -10.37 22.05 -4.78
CA ASP A 169 -11.34 20.97 -4.95
C ASP A 169 -11.40 20.03 -3.74
N LEU A 170 -10.46 20.13 -2.80
CA LEU A 170 -10.30 19.19 -1.71
C LEU A 170 -10.99 19.65 -0.42
N PRO A 171 -11.89 18.84 0.15
CA PRO A 171 -12.38 19.06 1.50
C PRO A 171 -11.29 18.73 2.53
N VAL A 172 -11.26 19.48 3.63
CA VAL A 172 -10.48 19.11 4.82
C VAL A 172 -11.31 18.15 5.66
N PRO A 173 -10.81 16.96 6.00
CA PRO A 173 -11.53 16.01 6.85
C PRO A 173 -11.88 16.64 8.20
N SER A 174 -13.16 16.65 8.57
CA SER A 174 -13.61 17.35 9.78
C SER A 174 -13.06 16.73 11.07
N PHE A 175 -12.75 15.43 11.06
CA PHE A 175 -12.22 14.71 12.21
C PHE A 175 -10.77 15.08 12.55
N ILE A 176 -10.02 15.75 11.67
CA ILE A 176 -8.71 16.30 12.03
C ILE A 176 -8.78 17.76 12.51
N ALA A 177 -9.98 18.36 12.52
CA ALA A 177 -10.15 19.72 13.01
C ALA A 177 -9.70 19.86 14.47
N GLY A 178 -9.15 21.03 14.82
CA GLY A 178 -8.68 21.32 16.18
C GLY A 178 -7.35 20.66 16.57
N GLY A 179 -6.69 19.97 15.64
CA GLY A 179 -5.28 19.65 15.79
C GLY A 179 -4.43 20.91 15.96
N HIS A 180 -3.23 20.76 16.47
CA HIS A 180 -2.24 21.81 16.44
C HIS A 180 -0.86 21.17 16.30
N ARG A 181 -0.05 21.78 15.46
CA ARG A 181 1.38 21.59 15.49
C ARG A 181 1.98 22.76 16.23
N ASP A 182 2.89 22.48 17.16
CA ASP A 182 3.66 23.54 17.78
C ASP A 182 4.44 24.30 16.70
N PRO A 183 4.45 25.64 16.75
CA PRO A 183 5.17 26.43 15.79
C PRO A 183 6.65 26.03 15.77
N LEU A 184 7.23 25.92 14.58
CA LEU A 184 8.68 25.77 14.46
C LEU A 184 9.35 27.03 15.02
N GLU A 185 10.57 26.88 15.57
CA GLU A 185 11.33 28.03 16.07
C GLU A 185 11.49 29.09 14.96
N GLY A 186 10.86 30.25 15.16
CA GLY A 186 10.85 31.36 14.19
C GLY A 186 9.67 31.39 13.21
N ASP A 187 8.77 30.39 13.19
CA ASP A 187 7.51 30.43 12.43
C ASP A 187 6.32 30.43 13.39
N ASN A 188 5.65 31.57 13.55
CA ASN A 188 4.50 31.72 14.45
C ASN A 188 3.19 31.12 13.89
N ARG A 189 3.23 30.42 12.75
CA ARG A 189 2.05 29.79 12.16
C ARG A 189 1.97 28.34 12.64
N SER A 190 0.88 28.01 13.32
CA SER A 190 0.47 26.62 13.52
C SER A 190 -0.30 26.16 12.28
N THR A 191 0.16 25.08 11.64
CA THR A 191 -0.61 24.40 10.59
C THR A 191 -1.06 23.04 11.10
N LEU A 192 -2.25 22.60 10.68
CA LEU A 192 -2.77 21.26 10.95
C LEU A 192 -2.05 20.19 10.13
N LEU A 193 -1.55 20.58 8.95
CA LEU A 193 -0.94 19.72 7.96
C LEU A 193 0.47 20.23 7.68
N THR A 194 1.44 19.33 7.71
CA THR A 194 2.83 19.63 7.33
C THR A 194 2.96 19.66 5.81
N GLU A 195 2.28 18.74 5.12
CA GLU A 195 2.37 18.55 3.69
C GLU A 195 1.04 18.00 3.15
N LEU A 196 0.72 18.35 1.91
CA LEU A 196 -0.42 17.78 1.18
C LEU A 196 0.12 17.22 -0.14
N GLY A 197 0.17 15.89 -0.22
CA GLY A 197 0.66 15.19 -1.40
C GLY A 197 -0.47 14.73 -2.33
N LEU A 198 -0.10 14.45 -3.57
CA LEU A 198 -0.95 13.92 -4.62
C LEU A 198 -0.27 12.66 -5.19
N TRP A 199 -1.00 11.54 -5.13
CA TRP A 199 -0.60 10.28 -5.74
C TRP A 199 -1.59 9.93 -6.85
N VAL A 200 -1.11 9.85 -8.08
CA VAL A 200 -1.93 9.42 -9.23
C VAL A 200 -1.18 8.34 -9.98
N SER A 201 -1.83 7.20 -10.17
CA SER A 201 -1.32 6.12 -10.98
C SER A 201 -2.40 5.59 -11.92
N SER A 202 -1.97 4.87 -12.94
CA SER A 202 -2.84 4.09 -13.82
C SER A 202 -2.37 2.64 -13.76
N SER A 203 -3.13 1.82 -13.04
CA SER A 203 -2.89 0.38 -12.98
C SER A 203 -3.89 -0.33 -13.89
N ARG A 204 -3.42 -1.31 -14.66
CA ARG A 204 -4.26 -2.22 -15.45
C ARG A 204 -3.72 -3.63 -15.27
N PRO A 205 -4.57 -4.63 -14.99
CA PRO A 205 -4.11 -6.01 -14.92
C PRO A 205 -3.26 -6.37 -16.16
N PRO A 206 -2.16 -7.11 -15.98
CA PRO A 206 -1.69 -7.72 -14.72
C PRO A 206 -0.77 -6.82 -13.86
N SER A 207 -0.52 -5.57 -14.26
CA SER A 207 0.48 -4.70 -13.62
C SER A 207 -0.15 -3.65 -12.71
N PHE A 208 0.19 -3.72 -11.42
CA PHE A 208 -0.22 -2.77 -10.40
C PHE A 208 0.94 -1.82 -10.05
N THR A 209 0.61 -0.68 -9.48
CA THR A 209 1.59 0.25 -8.88
C THR A 209 1.79 -0.19 -7.43
N SER A 210 3.04 -0.39 -7.03
CA SER A 210 3.42 -0.78 -5.67
C SER A 210 4.43 0.21 -5.10
N SER A 211 4.31 0.48 -3.80
CA SER A 211 5.34 1.15 -3.01
C SER A 211 6.16 0.13 -2.24
N VAL A 212 7.41 0.47 -1.92
CA VAL A 212 8.23 -0.37 -1.04
C VAL A 212 7.67 -0.36 0.38
N ILE A 213 8.06 -1.34 1.20
CA ILE A 213 7.76 -1.28 2.64
C ILE A 213 8.61 -0.16 3.24
N HIS A 214 7.96 0.82 3.87
CA HIS A 214 8.62 1.93 4.52
C HIS A 214 7.78 2.42 5.71
N TYR A 215 8.39 3.27 6.52
CA TYR A 215 7.66 4.08 7.48
C TYR A 215 8.01 5.56 7.26
N ASP A 216 7.08 6.43 7.61
CA ASP A 216 7.30 7.86 7.54
C ASP A 216 7.46 8.49 8.92
N MET A 217 8.26 9.56 8.98
CA MET A 217 8.50 10.28 10.24
C MET A 217 7.25 10.95 10.83
N ASN A 218 6.24 11.21 10.00
CA ASN A 218 5.04 11.93 10.41
C ASN A 218 3.81 11.04 10.26
N ASP A 219 2.86 11.23 11.17
CA ASP A 219 1.48 10.79 10.99
C ASP A 219 0.94 11.25 9.63
N GLN A 220 0.26 10.35 8.90
CA GLN A 220 -0.33 10.64 7.60
C GLN A 220 -1.82 10.38 7.59
N LEU A 221 -2.50 11.11 6.71
CA LEU A 221 -3.85 10.80 6.32
C LEU A 221 -3.91 10.63 4.81
N MET A 222 -4.20 9.41 4.38
CA MET A 222 -4.29 9.07 2.96
C MET A 222 -5.74 8.90 2.55
N CYS A 223 -6.20 9.71 1.60
CA CYS A 223 -7.59 9.74 1.15
C CYS A 223 -7.71 9.27 -0.30
N GLN A 224 -8.61 8.32 -0.56
CA GLN A 224 -8.83 7.77 -1.89
C GLN A 224 -9.99 8.50 -2.59
N ILE A 225 -9.65 9.26 -3.61
CA ILE A 225 -10.65 10.01 -4.41
C ILE A 225 -11.25 9.08 -5.49
N SER A 226 -10.41 8.38 -6.23
CA SER A 226 -10.83 7.54 -7.36
C SER A 226 -10.10 6.19 -7.38
N GLY A 227 -10.81 5.10 -7.66
CA GLY A 227 -10.25 3.75 -7.68
C GLY A 227 -10.15 3.15 -6.28
N TRP A 228 -9.21 2.23 -6.10
CA TRP A 228 -8.95 1.56 -4.84
C TRP A 228 -7.46 1.27 -4.67
N ARG A 229 -7.02 1.09 -3.42
CA ARG A 229 -5.66 0.66 -3.08
C ARG A 229 -5.71 -0.36 -1.96
N GLU A 230 -4.90 -1.40 -2.09
CA GLU A 230 -4.66 -2.34 -1.00
C GLU A 230 -3.51 -1.86 -0.13
N TRP A 231 -3.74 -1.90 1.17
CA TRP A 231 -2.77 -1.48 2.16
C TRP A 231 -2.42 -2.66 3.05
N THR A 232 -1.13 -2.80 3.32
CA THR A 232 -0.59 -3.71 4.31
C THR A 232 0.22 -2.87 5.29
N PHE A 233 -0.06 -3.03 6.57
CA PHE A 233 0.60 -2.30 7.66
C PHE A 233 1.29 -3.28 8.57
N TRP A 234 2.43 -2.89 9.11
CA TRP A 234 3.05 -3.58 10.23
C TRP A 234 3.04 -2.67 11.45
N ASP A 235 2.86 -3.26 12.62
CA ASP A 235 2.87 -2.53 13.90
C ASP A 235 4.30 -2.13 14.24
N MET A 236 4.77 -0.99 13.71
CA MET A 236 6.10 -0.47 14.00
C MET A 236 6.30 -0.27 15.51
N ARG A 237 5.27 0.19 16.22
CA ARG A 237 5.37 0.52 17.65
C ARG A 237 5.69 -0.70 18.51
N ARG A 238 5.12 -1.85 18.17
CA ARG A 238 5.31 -3.10 18.91
C ARG A 238 6.39 -4.00 18.30
N ASP A 239 6.39 -4.11 16.98
CA ASP A 239 7.13 -5.13 16.24
C ASP A 239 8.17 -4.55 15.27
N GLY A 240 8.44 -3.23 15.30
CA GLY A 240 9.41 -2.60 14.40
C GLY A 240 10.82 -3.18 14.48
N HIS A 241 11.24 -3.72 15.65
CA HIS A 241 12.51 -4.43 15.81
C HIS A 241 12.63 -5.73 14.98
N LYS A 242 11.50 -6.27 14.49
CA LYS A 242 11.45 -7.45 13.62
C LYS A 242 11.52 -7.10 12.14
N ILE A 243 11.46 -5.81 11.80
CA ILE A 243 11.36 -5.31 10.44
C ILE A 243 12.71 -4.66 10.11
N PRO A 244 13.52 -5.27 9.24
CA PRO A 244 14.81 -4.68 8.87
C PRO A 244 14.55 -3.36 8.14
N MET A 245 15.40 -2.37 8.40
CA MET A 245 15.40 -1.05 7.75
C MET A 245 16.79 -0.75 7.20
N TRP A 246 16.85 -0.03 6.08
CA TRP A 246 18.11 0.26 5.40
C TRP A 246 19.03 1.18 6.18
N SER A 247 18.48 2.24 6.76
CA SER A 247 19.26 3.29 7.42
C SER A 247 19.29 3.14 8.93
N GLY A 248 18.47 2.24 9.48
CA GLY A 248 18.36 2.03 10.93
C GLY A 248 17.78 3.24 11.65
N HIS A 249 17.03 4.08 10.94
CA HIS A 249 16.43 5.30 11.48
C HIS A 249 15.30 5.03 12.49
N TYR A 250 14.81 3.79 12.52
CA TYR A 250 13.85 3.30 13.50
C TYR A 250 14.55 2.51 14.61
N HIS A 251 14.68 3.10 15.80
CA HIS A 251 15.21 2.39 16.97
C HIS A 251 14.11 1.96 17.94
N SER A 252 13.21 2.89 18.25
CA SER A 252 12.07 2.67 19.12
C SER A 252 10.94 3.66 18.76
N PRO A 253 9.71 3.45 19.24
CA PRO A 253 8.61 4.38 18.97
C PRO A 253 8.88 5.81 19.45
N SER A 254 9.76 5.97 20.44
CA SER A 254 10.21 7.25 21.00
C SER A 254 11.49 7.80 20.36
N GLU A 255 12.17 7.02 19.53
CA GLU A 255 13.48 7.33 18.94
C GLU A 255 13.44 7.03 17.44
N VAL A 256 12.55 7.74 16.75
CA VAL A 256 12.42 7.71 15.30
C VAL A 256 13.12 8.94 14.71
N VAL A 257 14.00 8.74 13.74
CA VAL A 257 14.76 9.83 13.10
C VAL A 257 14.52 9.82 11.59
N GLY A 258 13.62 10.66 11.08
CA GLY A 258 13.31 10.66 9.63
C GLY A 258 12.51 9.43 9.20
N SER A 259 12.26 9.32 7.89
CA SER A 259 11.67 8.14 7.25
C SER A 259 12.76 7.11 6.91
N ASP A 260 12.37 5.85 6.70
CA ASP A 260 13.27 4.77 6.24
C ASP A 260 12.48 3.71 5.46
N ASP A 261 13.20 2.96 4.63
CA ASP A 261 12.64 1.88 3.84
C ASP A 261 13.20 0.53 4.30
N SER A 262 12.42 -0.53 4.09
CA SER A 262 12.85 -1.90 4.34
C SER A 262 13.57 -2.49 3.10
N PRO A 263 14.62 -3.31 3.29
CA PRO A 263 15.21 -4.10 2.20
C PRO A 263 14.30 -5.27 1.75
N ILE A 264 13.17 -5.49 2.41
CA ILE A 264 12.25 -6.58 2.09
C ILE A 264 11.39 -6.19 0.89
N GLN A 265 11.37 -7.07 -0.11
CA GLN A 265 10.39 -6.99 -1.19
C GLN A 265 9.03 -7.46 -0.66
N GLY A 266 8.13 -6.51 -0.41
CA GLY A 266 6.83 -6.80 0.23
C GLY A 266 5.96 -7.80 -0.53
N GLU A 267 6.10 -7.87 -1.85
CA GLU A 267 5.39 -8.83 -2.70
C GLU A 267 6.01 -10.24 -2.71
N MET A 268 7.28 -10.38 -2.29
CA MET A 268 8.02 -11.64 -2.36
C MET A 268 9.01 -11.71 -1.20
N VAL A 269 8.49 -12.04 -0.02
CA VAL A 269 9.30 -12.09 1.19
C VAL A 269 10.09 -13.40 1.27
N ASP A 270 11.42 -13.27 1.34
CA ASP A 270 12.32 -14.38 1.67
C ASP A 270 12.28 -14.63 3.19
N VAL A 271 11.49 -15.63 3.60
CA VAL A 271 11.31 -15.99 5.02
C VAL A 271 12.49 -16.76 5.62
N GLU A 272 13.34 -17.37 4.78
CA GLU A 272 14.57 -18.01 5.26
C GLU A 272 15.59 -16.94 5.65
N ARG A 273 15.66 -15.86 4.86
CA ARG A 273 16.51 -14.70 5.13
C ARG A 273 15.94 -13.80 6.23
N TRP A 274 14.63 -13.61 6.28
CA TRP A 274 13.96 -12.68 7.21
C TRP A 274 12.90 -13.36 8.10
N PRO A 275 13.27 -14.39 8.89
CA PRO A 275 12.29 -15.15 9.66
C PRO A 275 11.57 -14.34 10.74
N GLN A 276 12.21 -13.30 11.28
CA GLN A 276 11.58 -12.44 12.30
C GLN A 276 10.50 -11.55 11.70
N PHE A 277 10.64 -11.11 10.45
CA PHE A 277 9.64 -10.29 9.78
C PHE A 277 8.31 -11.03 9.62
N ALA A 278 8.36 -12.35 9.36
CA ALA A 278 7.17 -13.20 9.33
C ALA A 278 6.39 -13.20 10.65
N ALA A 279 7.09 -13.03 11.78
CA ALA A 279 6.49 -12.95 13.11
C ALA A 279 6.10 -11.52 13.53
N ALA A 280 6.29 -10.52 12.67
CA ALA A 280 5.83 -9.15 12.91
C ALA A 280 4.33 -9.06 12.67
N ARG A 281 3.59 -8.48 13.62
CA ARG A 281 2.15 -8.32 13.51
C ARG A 281 1.82 -7.36 12.37
N TRP A 282 0.91 -7.80 11.51
CA TRP A 282 0.50 -7.02 10.35
C TRP A 282 -1.02 -6.93 10.21
N PHE A 283 -1.49 -5.90 9.52
CA PHE A 283 -2.89 -5.63 9.25
C PHE A 283 -3.06 -5.32 7.76
N ASN A 284 -4.28 -5.43 7.27
CA ASN A 284 -4.59 -5.04 5.91
C ASN A 284 -5.95 -4.34 5.80
N THR A 285 -6.16 -3.70 4.66
CA THR A 285 -7.46 -3.18 4.24
C THR A 285 -7.41 -2.83 2.77
N THR A 286 -8.57 -2.81 2.12
CA THR A 286 -8.73 -2.08 0.86
C THR A 286 -9.31 -0.70 1.16
N LEU A 287 -8.63 0.35 0.68
CA LEU A 287 -9.11 1.72 0.73
C LEU A 287 -9.86 2.02 -0.57
N GLN A 288 -11.16 2.28 -0.46
CA GLN A 288 -12.05 2.56 -1.59
C GLN A 288 -12.21 4.06 -1.81
N SER A 289 -12.67 4.47 -3.00
CA SER A 289 -13.14 5.84 -3.24
C SER A 289 -14.08 6.31 -2.14
N GLY A 290 -13.86 7.51 -1.62
CA GLY A 290 -14.70 8.05 -0.53
C GLY A 290 -14.23 7.63 0.86
N GLU A 291 -13.04 7.05 1.01
CA GLU A 291 -12.48 6.66 2.30
C GLU A 291 -11.11 7.32 2.52
N CYS A 292 -10.78 7.60 3.77
CA CYS A 292 -9.45 7.96 4.21
C CYS A 292 -8.92 6.94 5.22
N ILE A 293 -7.60 6.76 5.26
CA ILE A 293 -6.92 5.97 6.27
C ILE A 293 -5.90 6.83 7.01
N PHE A 294 -5.99 6.81 8.33
CA PHE A 294 -4.98 7.38 9.21
C PHE A 294 -3.84 6.36 9.38
N ILE A 295 -2.61 6.85 9.20
CA ILE A 295 -1.38 6.08 9.28
C ILE A 295 -0.53 6.72 10.39
N PRO A 296 -0.41 6.07 11.56
CA PRO A 296 0.29 6.58 12.74
C PRO A 296 1.81 6.34 12.72
#